data_AF-A0A953DWC4-F1
#
_entry.id   AF-A0A953DWC4-F1
#
_cell.length_a   1.000
_cell.length_b   1.000
_cell.length_c   1.000
_cell.angle_alpha   90.00
_cell.angle_beta   90.00
_cell.angle_gamma   90.00
#
_symmetry.space_group_name_H-M   'P 1'
#
loop_
_entity.id
_entity.type
_entity.pdbx_description
1 polymer ?
#
loop_
_entity_poly.entity_id
_entity_poly.type
_entity_poly.pdbx_seq_one_letter_code
_entity_poly.pdbx_strand_id
1 'polypeptide(L)'
;QAKCAPRVLIQIPTRYTAYAAQITDERIYAIRQLRRIVEDAGLRVEAAFGYGDVTATRRQIWLRLLLPRAVWRAMQNLGFAYSIAVMGRVTG
;
A
#
# COMPACT_ATOMS: atom_id res chain seq x y z
N GLN A 1 -6.03 1.61 -31.76
CA GLN A 1 -5.81 2.47 -30.58
C GLN A 1 -6.03 1.60 -29.33
N ALA A 2 -5.04 1.45 -28.45
CA ALA A 2 -5.18 0.61 -27.26
C ALA A 2 -6.11 1.31 -26.25
N LYS A 3 -7.15 0.63 -25.77
CA LYS A 3 -7.98 1.11 -24.66
C LYS A 3 -7.17 0.96 -23.36
N CYS A 4 -6.41 1.98 -22.99
CA CYS A 4 -5.78 2.01 -21.67
C CYS A 4 -6.86 2.11 -20.59
N ALA A 5 -6.75 1.31 -19.53
CA ALA A 5 -7.63 1.42 -18.38
C ALA A 5 -7.51 2.84 -17.79
N PRO A 6 -8.62 3.54 -17.51
CA PRO A 6 -8.57 4.92 -17.02
C PRO A 6 -7.99 5.01 -15.60
N ARG A 7 -7.94 3.88 -14.88
CA ARG A 7 -7.42 3.77 -13.52
C ARG A 7 -6.48 2.58 -13.43
N VAL A 8 -5.39 2.76 -12.69
CA VAL A 8 -4.38 1.74 -12.43
C VAL A 8 -4.22 1.62 -10.92
N LEU A 9 -4.29 0.40 -10.39
CA LEU A 9 -3.96 0.09 -9.00
C LEU A 9 -2.58 -0.57 -8.97
N ILE A 10 -1.64 0.07 -8.28
CA ILE A 10 -0.30 -0.48 -8.06
C ILE A 10 -0.22 -0.90 -6.60
N GLN A 11 0.03 -2.18 -6.37
CA GLN A 11 0.21 -2.75 -5.04
C GLN A 11 1.63 -3.32 -4.94
N ILE A 12 2.37 -2.90 -3.92
CA ILE A 12 3.73 -3.37 -3.65
C ILE A 12 3.76 -3.95 -2.25
N PRO A 13 4.37 -5.13 -2.05
CA PRO A 13 4.54 -5.70 -0.73
C PRO A 13 5.48 -4.83 0.14
N THR A 14 5.25 -4.80 1.45
CA THR A 14 6.15 -4.11 2.39
C THR A 14 7.15 -5.07 3.01
N ARG A 15 8.12 -4.53 3.78
CA ARG A 15 9.08 -5.30 4.57
C ARG A 15 8.47 -6.35 5.51
N TYR A 16 7.17 -6.26 5.76
CA TYR A 16 6.47 -7.17 6.66
C TYR A 16 5.74 -8.30 5.94
N THR A 17 5.73 -8.29 4.61
CA THR A 17 5.17 -9.37 3.81
C THR A 17 5.92 -10.66 4.10
N ALA A 18 5.21 -11.69 4.53
CA ALA A 18 5.77 -13.03 4.63
C ALA A 18 5.80 -13.62 3.21
N TYR A 19 6.99 -13.72 2.62
CA TYR A 19 7.16 -14.34 1.31
C TYR A 19 7.31 -15.85 1.43
N ALA A 20 6.65 -16.57 0.53
CA ALA A 20 6.81 -18.02 0.41
C ALA A 20 8.11 -18.43 -0.30
N ALA A 21 8.81 -17.48 -0.94
CA ALA A 21 10.06 -17.68 -1.66
C ALA A 21 11.01 -16.48 -1.45
N GLN A 22 12.32 -16.68 -1.67
CA GLN A 22 13.28 -15.57 -1.65
C GLN A 22 13.02 -14.62 -2.81
N ILE A 23 12.80 -13.35 -2.50
CA ILE A 23 12.74 -12.26 -3.48
C ILE A 23 14.13 -11.64 -3.59
N THR A 24 14.63 -11.56 -4.82
CA THR A 24 16.04 -11.21 -5.12
C THR A 24 16.30 -9.71 -5.14
N ASP A 25 15.29 -8.87 -5.37
CA ASP A 25 15.43 -7.41 -5.45
C ASP A 25 14.20 -6.72 -4.87
N GLU A 26 14.13 -6.71 -3.54
CA GLU A 26 13.04 -6.08 -2.82
C GLU A 26 13.36 -4.62 -2.54
N ARG A 27 12.94 -3.72 -3.44
CA ARG A 27 12.93 -2.29 -3.13
C ARG A 27 11.73 -1.98 -2.24
N ILE A 28 11.97 -1.92 -0.93
CA ILE A 28 10.98 -1.51 0.06
C ILE A 28 10.66 -0.03 -0.16
N TYR A 29 9.51 0.25 -0.75
CA TYR A 29 9.00 1.61 -0.90
C TYR A 29 8.10 1.99 0.27
N ALA A 30 8.28 3.20 0.79
CA ALA A 30 7.26 3.84 1.62
C ALA A 30 6.08 4.30 0.74
N ILE A 31 4.89 4.41 1.32
CA ILE A 31 3.68 4.84 0.59
C ILE A 31 3.85 6.18 -0.14
N ARG A 32 4.63 7.10 0.44
CA ARG A 32 4.96 8.41 -0.16
C ARG A 32 5.87 8.27 -1.39
N GLN A 33 6.79 7.29 -1.37
CA GLN A 33 7.66 7.01 -2.51
C GLN A 33 6.86 6.37 -3.64
N LEU A 34 5.98 5.42 -3.34
CA LEU A 34 5.10 4.83 -4.34
C LEU A 34 4.17 5.89 -4.96
N ARG A 35 3.63 6.79 -4.14
CA ARG A 35 2.85 7.93 -4.62
C ARG A 35 3.65 8.80 -5.59
N ARG A 36 4.89 9.14 -5.25
CA ARG A 36 5.76 9.94 -6.11
C ARG A 36 6.05 9.24 -7.44
N ILE A 37 6.32 7.93 -7.43
CA ILE A 37 6.51 7.14 -8.67
C ILE A 37 5.28 7.23 -9.58
N VAL A 38 4.08 7.15 -9.01
CA VAL A 38 2.83 7.25 -9.78
C VAL A 38 2.63 8.66 -10.34
N GLU A 39 2.93 9.69 -9.55
CA GLU A 39 2.89 11.09 -10.00
C GLU A 39 3.93 11.37 -11.11
N ASP A 40 5.16 10.89 -10.94
CA ASP A 40 6.26 11.01 -11.92
C ASP A 40 5.95 10.26 -13.24
N ALA A 41 5.14 9.20 -13.18
CA ALA A 41 4.64 8.49 -14.35
C ALA A 41 3.51 9.24 -15.10
N GLY A 42 3.16 10.46 -14.67
CA GLY A 42 2.12 11.28 -15.29
C GLY A 42 0.69 10.87 -14.91
N LEU A 43 0.52 10.06 -13.85
CA LEU A 43 -0.78 9.66 -13.34
C LEU A 43 -1.17 10.55 -12.15
N ARG A 44 -2.44 10.94 -12.08
CA ARG A 44 -2.97 11.63 -10.90
C ARG A 44 -3.30 10.60 -9.81
N VAL A 45 -2.71 10.74 -8.64
CA VAL A 45 -2.99 9.86 -7.50
C VAL A 45 -4.34 10.20 -6.89
N GLU A 46 -5.27 9.24 -6.92
CA GLU A 46 -6.61 9.38 -6.34
C GLU A 46 -6.67 8.88 -4.91
N ALA A 47 -5.93 7.80 -4.62
CA ALA A 47 -5.89 7.18 -3.31
C ALA A 47 -4.54 6.51 -3.08
N ALA A 48 -4.09 6.54 -1.83
CA ALA A 48 -2.95 5.78 -1.35
C ALA A 48 -3.30 5.21 0.03
N PHE A 49 -3.19 3.90 0.20
CA PHE A 49 -3.51 3.23 1.45
C PHE A 49 -2.63 2.01 1.71
N GLY A 50 -2.43 1.65 2.98
CA GLY A 50 -1.94 0.33 3.34
C GLY A 50 -2.98 -0.74 2.97
N TYR A 51 -2.56 -1.80 2.30
CA TYR A 51 -3.40 -2.91 1.90
C TYR A 51 -3.03 -4.20 2.63
N GLY A 52 -4.03 -4.93 3.10
CA GLY A 52 -3.87 -6.07 4.00
C GLY A 52 -4.02 -5.69 5.47
N ASP A 53 -3.95 -6.70 6.34
CA ASP A 53 -3.98 -6.46 7.78
C ASP A 53 -2.72 -5.68 8.21
N VAL A 54 -2.85 -4.85 9.25
CA VAL A 54 -1.66 -4.38 9.97
C VAL A 54 -0.98 -5.65 10.48
N THR A 55 0.34 -5.67 10.49
CA THR A 55 1.20 -6.80 10.86
C THR A 55 0.98 -7.20 12.32
N ALA A 56 -0.18 -7.80 12.54
CA ALA A 56 -0.73 -8.11 13.81
C ALA A 56 -0.15 -9.44 14.24
N THR A 57 0.93 -9.37 15.01
CA THR A 57 1.27 -10.44 15.93
C THR A 57 0.01 -10.84 16.70
N ARG A 58 -0.21 -12.11 17.07
CA ARG A 58 -1.43 -12.57 17.80
C ARG A 58 -1.88 -11.64 18.95
N ARG A 59 -0.95 -10.93 19.60
CA ARG A 59 -1.22 -9.91 20.64
C ARG A 59 -1.93 -8.63 20.15
N GLN A 60 -1.88 -8.30 18.86
CA GLN A 60 -2.46 -7.08 18.28
C GLN A 60 -3.90 -7.23 17.76
N ILE A 61 -4.44 -8.45 17.69
CA ILE A 61 -5.88 -8.66 17.43
C ILE A 61 -6.72 -8.00 18.54
N TRP A 62 -6.24 -8.07 19.79
CA TRP A 62 -6.83 -7.35 20.92
C TRP A 62 -6.72 -5.83 20.79
N LEU A 63 -5.61 -5.33 20.23
CA LEU A 63 -5.45 -3.91 19.90
C LEU A 63 -6.45 -3.45 18.82
N ARG A 64 -6.84 -4.31 17.87
CA ARG A 64 -7.88 -3.99 16.88
C ARG A 64 -9.28 -3.83 17.49
N LEU A 65 -9.56 -4.49 18.62
CA LEU A 65 -10.80 -4.33 19.39
C LEU A 65 -10.81 -3.05 20.24
N LEU A 66 -9.65 -2.65 20.74
CA LEU A 66 -9.49 -1.49 21.62
C LEU A 66 -9.17 -0.18 20.88
N LEU A 67 -8.51 -0.24 19.72
CA LEU A 67 -8.11 0.93 18.96
C LEU A 67 -9.27 1.46 18.11
N PRO A 68 -9.56 2.77 18.17
CA PRO A 68 -10.47 3.41 17.25
C PRO A 68 -10.05 3.14 15.79
N ARG A 69 -11.03 2.90 14.91
CA ARG A 69 -10.81 2.61 13.47
C ARG A 69 -9.89 3.63 12.77
N ALA A 70 -9.89 4.87 13.22
CA ALA A 70 -9.03 5.93 12.70
C ALA A 70 -7.54 5.66 12.97
N VAL A 71 -7.18 5.18 14.17
CA VAL A 71 -5.79 4.87 14.52
C VAL A 71 -5.30 3.65 13.75
N TRP A 72 -6.16 2.65 13.59
CA TRP A 72 -5.86 1.48 12.76
C TRP A 72 -5.55 1.87 11.31
N ARG A 73 -6.36 2.74 10.70
CA ARG A 73 -6.09 3.27 9.36
C ARG A 73 -4.83 4.10 9.30
N ALA A 74 -4.54 4.90 10.32
CA ALA A 74 -3.28 5.64 10.39
C ALA A 74 -2.08 4.69 10.42
N MET A 75 -2.12 3.61 11.20
CA MET A 75 -1.07 2.60 11.23
C MET A 75 -0.90 1.88 9.89
N GLN A 76 -1.99 1.52 9.21
CA GLN A 76 -1.92 0.97 7.86
C GLN A 76 -1.22 1.94 6.89
N ASN A 77 -1.59 3.22 6.94
CA ASN A 77 -1.02 4.25 6.08
C ASN A 77 0.43 4.64 6.44
N LEU A 78 0.86 4.36 7.67
CA LEU A 78 2.25 4.51 8.09
C LEU A 78 3.16 3.36 7.61
N GLY A 79 2.60 2.36 6.93
CA GLY A 79 3.38 1.26 6.32
C GLY A 79 3.52 0.03 7.21
N PHE A 80 2.72 -0.10 8.27
CA PHE A 80 2.66 -1.31 9.09
C PHE A 80 1.78 -2.42 8.49
N ALA A 81 1.17 -2.18 7.32
CA ALA A 81 0.40 -3.17 6.58
C ALA A 81 1.33 -4.09 5.78
N TYR A 82 0.88 -5.32 5.51
CA TYR A 82 1.61 -6.28 4.67
C TYR A 82 1.88 -5.75 3.26
N SER A 83 1.04 -4.88 2.70
CA SER A 83 1.33 -4.22 1.42
C SER A 83 0.90 -2.76 1.43
N ILE A 84 1.39 -1.99 0.47
CA ILE A 84 0.91 -0.63 0.19
C ILE A 84 0.35 -0.58 -1.22
N ALA A 85 -0.72 0.20 -1.40
CA ALA A 85 -1.36 0.37 -2.68
C ALA A 85 -1.59 1.85 -3.01
N VAL A 86 -1.39 2.20 -4.28
CA VAL A 86 -1.68 3.52 -4.84
C VAL A 86 -2.53 3.35 -6.08
N MET A 87 -3.63 4.10 -6.15
CA MET A 87 -4.49 4.18 -7.32
C MET A 87 -4.20 5.47 -8.07
N GLY A 88 -3.75 5.33 -9.31
CA GLY A 88 -3.53 6.41 -10.26
C GLY A 88 -4.64 6.47 -11.30
N ARG A 89 -4.97 7.68 -11.76
CA ARG A 89 -5.85 7.92 -12.92
C ARG A 89 -5.05 8.57 -14.03
N VAL A 90 -5.26 8.10 -15.26
CA VAL A 90 -4.70 8.74 -16.46
C VAL A 90 -5.40 10.08 -16.65
N THR A 91 -4.65 11.17 -16.59
CA THR A 91 -5.11 12.48 -17.04
C THR A 91 -4.99 12.52 -18.56
N GLY A 92 -6.11 12.31 -19.24
CA GLY A 92 -6.24 12.51 -20.69
C GLY A 92 -6.40 13.98 -21.04
#